data_AF-E0UM02-F1
#
_entry.id   AF-E0UM02-F1
#
_cell.length_a   1.000
_cell.length_b   1.000
_cell.length_c   1.000
_cell.angle_alpha   90.00
_cell.angle_beta   90.00
_cell.angle_gamma   90.00
#
_symmetry.space_group_name_H-M   'P 1'
#
loop_
_entity.id
_entity.type
_entity.pdbx_description
1 polymer ?
#
loop_
_entity_poly.entity_id
_entity_poly.type
_entity_poly.pdbx_seq_one_letter_code
_entity_poly.pdbx_strand_id
1 'polypeptide(L)'
;MKIVTCKNGLSPKKSFRRYLIVPLLSLAFLFTVVTHAVALNDTVACPSSKDGITTINKGTIKAITTDQSSLQVQCQNSQLITISVKKPELQAILRGFSVGDFVNLDYDTANELKSVSVVISFVNGPLRLVTLVVTGLLLYIITFLMVKVTGKNLNDIFVGQDKRLSNSKSQMAIWFFVFLVSYVSLNALRAINGGLGFVGGIDIPQNLLLLSGVSVLTYGGAKVITQTQVNSKPGSKPDASDNAGLKDFVTDDAGNTDFGDLQMSFITLLAVVVYLLQLFNFLGTLELHRLVTLPDVDTTILSIFGLSQGAYLTKKAAVATGANADLGVTDDRTTQSHPGVTTPTQTVDGAGAGSTEAEE
;
A
#
# COMPACT_ATOMS: atom_id res chain seq x y z
N MET A 1 -23.96 -58.39 -14.66
CA MET A 1 -24.16 -57.00 -15.09
C MET A 1 -24.60 -56.19 -13.87
N LYS A 2 -23.67 -55.48 -13.20
CA LYS A 2 -23.96 -54.69 -11.99
C LYS A 2 -24.20 -53.24 -12.42
N ILE A 3 -25.41 -52.73 -12.19
CA ILE A 3 -25.76 -51.32 -12.40
C ILE A 3 -25.19 -50.54 -11.20
N VAL A 4 -24.19 -49.71 -11.47
CA VAL A 4 -23.65 -48.74 -10.51
C VAL A 4 -24.45 -47.45 -10.67
N THR A 5 -25.29 -47.14 -9.69
CA THR A 5 -26.02 -45.88 -9.60
C THR A 5 -25.13 -44.80 -8.97
N CYS A 6 -24.66 -43.86 -9.79
CA CYS A 6 -23.99 -42.64 -9.31
C CYS A 6 -25.02 -41.72 -8.61
N LYS A 7 -24.86 -41.57 -7.29
CA LYS A 7 -25.63 -40.64 -6.47
C LYS A 7 -24.89 -39.30 -6.40
N ASN A 8 -25.06 -38.45 -7.41
CA ASN A 8 -24.58 -37.07 -7.40
C ASN A 8 -25.51 -36.20 -6.54
N GLY A 9 -25.18 -36.07 -5.26
CA GLY A 9 -25.83 -35.15 -4.33
C GLY A 9 -24.89 -34.03 -3.91
N LEU A 10 -24.72 -33.00 -4.74
CA LEU A 10 -24.12 -31.73 -4.35
C LEU A 10 -25.14 -30.63 -4.59
N SER A 11 -25.76 -30.16 -3.50
CA SER A 11 -26.57 -28.94 -3.48
C SER A 11 -25.76 -27.80 -2.89
N PRO A 12 -25.17 -26.90 -3.69
CA PRO A 12 -24.30 -25.83 -3.19
C PRO A 12 -25.03 -24.49 -2.96
N LYS A 13 -26.38 -24.44 -2.97
CA LYS A 13 -27.10 -23.15 -2.97
C LYS A 13 -27.37 -22.53 -1.59
N LYS A 14 -27.30 -23.28 -0.49
CA LYS A 14 -27.68 -22.75 0.85
C LYS A 14 -26.56 -22.04 1.61
N SER A 15 -25.29 -22.34 1.36
CA SER A 15 -24.18 -21.68 2.08
C SER A 15 -23.85 -20.30 1.50
N PHE A 16 -23.91 -20.15 0.17
CA PHE A 16 -23.57 -18.89 -0.53
C PHE A 16 -24.41 -17.68 -0.05
N ARG A 17 -25.69 -17.91 0.26
CA ARG A 17 -26.60 -16.84 0.72
C ARG A 17 -26.26 -16.30 2.11
N ARG A 18 -25.65 -17.10 2.99
CA ARG A 18 -25.26 -16.65 4.34
C ARG A 18 -23.97 -15.83 4.34
N TYR A 19 -23.05 -16.10 3.42
CA TYR A 19 -21.77 -15.39 3.34
C TYR A 19 -21.84 -14.05 2.60
N LEU A 20 -22.84 -13.82 1.74
CA LEU A 20 -23.06 -12.52 1.09
C LEU A 20 -23.65 -11.47 2.05
N ILE A 21 -24.38 -11.90 3.08
CA ILE A 21 -25.09 -11.00 4.02
C ILE A 21 -24.12 -10.33 5.01
N VAL A 22 -23.02 -11.00 5.37
CA VAL A 22 -22.05 -10.50 6.36
C VAL A 22 -21.20 -9.30 5.87
N PRO A 23 -20.64 -9.29 4.64
CA PRO A 23 -19.94 -8.10 4.12
C PRO A 23 -20.90 -6.92 3.94
N LEU A 24 -22.17 -7.16 3.59
CA LEU A 24 -23.19 -6.12 3.52
C LEU A 24 -23.52 -5.53 4.90
N LEU A 25 -23.55 -6.35 5.95
CA LEU A 25 -23.75 -5.88 7.33
C LEU A 25 -22.55 -5.11 7.88
N SER A 26 -21.33 -5.48 7.51
CA SER A 26 -20.12 -4.73 7.91
C SER A 26 -19.97 -3.42 7.14
N LEU A 27 -20.37 -3.39 5.87
CA LEU A 27 -20.53 -2.14 5.11
C LEU A 27 -21.61 -1.23 5.73
N ALA A 28 -22.73 -1.81 6.20
CA ALA A 28 -23.78 -1.09 6.89
C ALA A 28 -23.35 -0.58 8.28
N PHE A 29 -22.44 -1.27 8.97
CA PHE A 29 -21.84 -0.80 10.22
C PHE A 29 -20.90 0.40 10.00
N LEU A 30 -20.07 0.35 8.95
CA LEU A 30 -19.28 1.51 8.51
C LEU A 30 -20.20 2.69 8.19
N PHE A 31 -21.33 2.42 7.52
CA PHE A 31 -22.32 3.44 7.18
C PHE A 31 -23.00 4.03 8.43
N THR A 32 -23.31 3.22 9.45
CA THR A 32 -24.00 3.69 10.67
C THR A 32 -23.09 4.49 11.61
N VAL A 33 -21.79 4.18 11.68
CA VAL A 33 -20.82 5.01 12.41
C VAL A 33 -20.60 6.35 11.70
N VAL A 34 -20.55 6.34 10.37
CA VAL A 34 -20.46 7.58 9.57
C VAL A 34 -21.73 8.43 9.70
N THR A 35 -22.93 7.83 9.68
CA THR A 35 -24.18 8.61 9.77
C THR A 35 -24.43 9.22 11.15
N HIS A 36 -24.02 8.59 12.25
CA HIS A 36 -24.16 9.21 13.59
C HIS A 36 -23.21 10.39 13.80
N ALA A 37 -22.05 10.40 13.14
CA ALA A 37 -21.12 11.52 13.23
C ALA A 37 -21.56 12.75 12.40
N VAL A 38 -22.38 12.54 11.36
CA VAL A 38 -22.84 13.59 10.44
C VAL A 38 -24.03 14.41 11.00
N ALA A 39 -24.68 13.96 12.07
CA ALA A 39 -25.96 14.52 12.52
C ALA A 39 -25.89 15.77 13.45
N LEU A 40 -24.73 16.39 13.68
CA LEU A 40 -24.60 17.44 14.72
C LEU A 40 -24.00 18.79 14.27
N ASN A 41 -23.83 19.08 12.98
CA ASN A 41 -23.14 20.30 12.56
C ASN A 41 -23.98 21.35 11.81
N ASP A 42 -25.29 21.32 11.99
CA ASP A 42 -26.18 22.39 11.52
C ASP A 42 -26.45 23.40 12.64
N THR A 43 -25.54 24.35 12.81
CA THR A 43 -25.90 25.65 13.39
C THR A 43 -25.53 26.77 12.41
N VAL A 44 -26.57 27.29 11.77
CA VAL A 44 -26.70 28.53 10.97
C VAL A 44 -25.92 29.67 11.66
N ALA A 45 -25.20 30.60 11.02
CA ALA A 45 -25.57 31.45 9.89
C ALA A 45 -24.38 31.82 9.00
N CYS A 46 -24.68 31.99 7.71
CA CYS A 46 -23.75 32.38 6.68
C CYS A 46 -24.53 33.23 5.66
N PRO A 47 -24.05 34.41 5.22
CA PRO A 47 -22.84 35.15 5.61
C PRO A 47 -22.99 35.99 6.91
N SER A 48 -21.86 36.44 7.48
CA SER A 48 -21.82 37.41 8.60
C SER A 48 -21.07 38.67 8.16
N SER A 49 -21.57 39.87 8.52
CA SER A 49 -20.96 41.13 8.10
C SER A 49 -20.53 41.96 9.31
N LYS A 50 -19.28 42.45 9.28
CA LYS A 50 -18.70 43.32 10.31
C LYS A 50 -17.74 44.31 9.64
N ASP A 51 -17.84 45.59 9.99
CA ASP A 51 -16.96 46.66 9.51
C ASP A 51 -16.85 46.76 7.97
N GLY A 52 -17.96 46.51 7.26
CA GLY A 52 -18.02 46.55 5.79
C GLY A 52 -17.39 45.35 5.09
N ILE A 53 -16.91 44.36 5.86
CA ILE A 53 -16.42 43.08 5.36
C ILE A 53 -17.46 42.01 5.68
N THR A 54 -17.79 41.22 4.67
CA THR A 54 -18.68 40.07 4.79
C THR A 54 -17.86 38.79 4.71
N THR A 55 -17.95 37.99 5.76
CA THR A 55 -17.26 36.70 5.89
C THR A 55 -18.23 35.57 5.64
N ILE A 56 -17.82 34.66 4.76
CA ILE A 56 -18.45 33.36 4.56
C ILE A 56 -17.58 32.31 5.23
N ASN A 57 -18.10 31.72 6.31
CA ASN A 57 -17.50 30.56 6.94
C ASN A 57 -18.10 29.30 6.30
N LYS A 58 -17.24 28.45 5.73
CA LYS A 58 -17.63 27.17 5.13
C LYS A 58 -18.62 27.31 3.94
N GLY A 59 -18.30 28.18 3.00
CA GLY A 59 -18.98 28.27 1.70
C GLY A 59 -18.55 27.15 0.75
N THR A 60 -19.44 26.70 -0.13
CA THR A 60 -19.13 25.74 -1.21
C THR A 60 -18.94 26.46 -2.53
N ILE A 61 -17.81 26.25 -3.21
CA ILE A 61 -17.60 26.79 -4.55
C ILE A 61 -18.52 26.07 -5.55
N LYS A 62 -19.30 26.83 -6.32
CA LYS A 62 -20.17 26.31 -7.38
C LYS A 62 -19.67 26.59 -8.78
N ALA A 63 -18.98 27.71 -8.98
CA ALA A 63 -18.34 28.04 -10.24
C ALA A 63 -17.13 28.96 -10.00
N ILE A 64 -16.11 28.79 -10.84
CA ILE A 64 -14.94 29.68 -10.94
C ILE A 64 -14.78 30.00 -12.42
N THR A 65 -14.61 31.26 -12.80
CA THR A 65 -14.33 31.59 -14.20
C THR A 65 -12.93 31.14 -14.61
N THR A 66 -12.74 30.84 -15.90
CA THR A 66 -11.48 30.32 -16.46
C THR A 66 -10.29 31.26 -16.25
N ASP A 67 -10.55 32.56 -16.13
CA ASP A 67 -9.58 33.62 -15.85
C ASP A 67 -9.44 33.93 -14.34
N GLN A 68 -10.15 33.19 -13.48
CA GLN A 68 -10.24 33.40 -12.03
C GLN A 68 -10.74 34.81 -11.64
N SER A 69 -11.36 35.58 -12.54
CA SER A 69 -11.83 36.95 -12.27
C SER A 69 -13.13 37.01 -11.47
N SER A 70 -13.85 35.89 -11.38
CA SER A 70 -15.03 35.78 -10.53
C SER A 70 -15.21 34.37 -9.95
N LEU A 71 -15.86 34.35 -8.79
CA LEU A 71 -16.11 33.16 -7.98
C LEU A 71 -17.58 33.15 -7.56
N GLN A 72 -18.25 32.02 -7.73
CA GLN A 72 -19.61 31.81 -7.24
C GLN A 72 -19.58 30.83 -6.06
N VAL A 73 -20.04 31.31 -4.91
CA VAL A 73 -20.06 30.53 -3.66
C VAL A 73 -21.49 30.40 -3.17
N GLN A 74 -21.86 29.19 -2.77
CA GLN A 74 -23.11 28.92 -2.09
C GLN A 74 -22.82 28.59 -0.63
N CYS A 75 -23.49 29.27 0.29
CA CYS A 75 -23.46 28.85 1.68
C CYS A 75 -24.71 28.05 2.05
N GLN A 76 -24.54 26.75 2.29
CA GLN A 76 -25.64 25.80 2.56
C GLN A 76 -26.79 25.94 1.54
N ASN A 77 -28.02 26.21 1.99
CA ASN A 77 -29.22 26.38 1.16
C ASN A 77 -29.47 27.84 0.74
N SER A 78 -28.49 28.73 0.93
CA SER A 78 -28.61 30.14 0.55
C SER A 78 -28.52 30.32 -0.96
N GLN A 79 -28.86 31.53 -1.40
CA GLN A 79 -28.67 31.95 -2.78
C GLN A 79 -27.18 31.95 -3.15
N LEU A 80 -26.92 31.77 -4.44
CA LEU A 80 -25.59 31.84 -5.02
C LEU A 80 -25.05 33.28 -4.98
N ILE A 81 -23.88 33.47 -4.36
CA ILE A 81 -23.22 34.78 -4.24
C ILE A 81 -22.08 34.83 -5.26
N THR A 82 -22.09 35.86 -6.11
CA THR A 82 -21.02 36.10 -7.09
C THR A 82 -20.05 37.15 -6.55
N ILE A 83 -18.78 36.80 -6.47
CA ILE A 83 -17.70 37.61 -5.91
C ILE A 83 -16.69 37.89 -7.02
N SER A 84 -16.31 39.15 -7.18
CA SER A 84 -15.31 39.62 -8.15
C SER A 84 -13.90 39.55 -7.54
N VAL A 85 -12.94 39.12 -8.35
CA VAL A 85 -11.55 38.92 -7.94
C VAL A 85 -10.64 39.79 -8.82
N LYS A 86 -10.26 40.96 -8.30
CA LYS A 86 -9.44 41.93 -9.05
C LYS A 86 -7.94 41.78 -8.82
N LYS A 87 -7.54 41.25 -7.67
CA LYS A 87 -6.12 41.14 -7.30
C LYS A 87 -5.48 39.91 -7.96
N PRO A 88 -4.39 40.05 -8.74
CA PRO A 88 -3.72 38.91 -9.38
C PRO A 88 -3.25 37.83 -8.40
N GLU A 89 -2.85 38.23 -7.18
CA GLU A 89 -2.44 37.30 -6.12
C GLU A 89 -3.57 36.36 -5.69
N LEU A 90 -4.79 36.89 -5.53
CA LEU A 90 -5.97 36.09 -5.20
C LEU A 90 -6.39 35.20 -6.37
N GLN A 91 -6.23 35.66 -7.61
CA GLN A 91 -6.45 34.84 -8.80
C GLN A 91 -5.48 33.65 -8.83
N ALA A 92 -4.21 33.85 -8.47
CA ALA A 92 -3.22 32.78 -8.39
C ALA A 92 -3.59 31.75 -7.31
N ILE A 93 -4.05 32.20 -6.14
CA ILE A 93 -4.55 31.32 -5.06
C ILE A 93 -5.76 30.51 -5.54
N LEU A 94 -6.71 31.13 -6.24
CA LEU A 94 -7.92 30.47 -6.76
C LEU A 94 -7.64 29.35 -7.77
N ARG A 95 -6.46 29.31 -8.41
CA ARG A 95 -6.08 28.20 -9.29
C ARG A 95 -5.94 26.86 -8.56
N GLY A 96 -5.69 26.90 -7.24
CA GLY A 96 -5.67 25.71 -6.40
C GLY A 96 -7.05 25.21 -5.99
N PHE A 97 -8.12 25.95 -6.28
CA PHE A 97 -9.48 25.60 -5.87
C PHE A 97 -10.27 24.96 -7.01
N SER A 98 -11.15 24.05 -6.64
CA SER A 98 -12.06 23.35 -7.54
C SER A 98 -13.52 23.57 -7.15
N VAL A 99 -14.41 23.34 -8.11
CA VAL A 99 -15.85 23.31 -7.83
C VAL A 99 -16.15 22.19 -6.81
N GLY A 100 -16.89 22.54 -5.76
CA GLY A 100 -17.22 21.65 -4.65
C GLY A 100 -16.34 21.80 -3.42
N ASP A 101 -15.26 22.60 -3.48
CA ASP A 101 -14.41 22.88 -2.32
C ASP A 101 -15.14 23.68 -1.25
N PHE A 102 -14.79 23.43 0.01
CA PHE A 102 -15.25 24.24 1.13
C PHE A 102 -14.23 25.33 1.44
N VAL A 103 -14.68 26.58 1.46
CA VAL A 103 -13.83 27.76 1.61
C VAL A 103 -14.32 28.69 2.72
N ASN A 104 -13.36 29.35 3.37
CA ASN A 104 -13.59 30.55 4.15
C ASN A 104 -13.13 31.74 3.30
N LEU A 105 -13.99 32.74 3.15
CA LEU A 105 -13.66 33.92 2.36
C LEU A 105 -14.20 35.19 2.99
N ASP A 106 -13.52 36.29 2.69
CA ASP A 106 -13.93 37.64 3.05
C ASP A 106 -14.10 38.49 1.78
N TYR A 107 -15.18 39.24 1.70
CA TYR A 107 -15.44 40.18 0.61
C TYR A 107 -16.04 41.48 1.12
N ASP A 108 -15.85 42.58 0.39
CA ASP A 108 -16.38 43.89 0.77
C ASP A 108 -17.82 44.12 0.28
N THR A 109 -18.41 45.28 0.60
CA THR A 109 -19.75 45.68 0.15
C THR A 109 -19.90 45.77 -1.38
N ALA A 110 -18.80 45.82 -2.14
CA ALA A 110 -18.81 45.79 -3.60
C ALA A 110 -18.67 44.37 -4.18
N ASN A 111 -18.78 43.35 -3.33
CA ASN A 111 -18.53 41.94 -3.68
C ASN A 111 -17.11 41.69 -4.21
N GLU A 112 -16.11 42.46 -3.76
CA GLU A 112 -14.72 42.22 -4.12
C GLU A 112 -14.03 41.33 -3.08
N LEU A 113 -13.40 40.24 -3.55
CA LEU A 113 -12.68 39.30 -2.72
C LEU A 113 -11.48 39.96 -2.03
N LYS A 114 -11.37 39.79 -0.71
CA LYS A 114 -10.24 40.26 0.11
C LYS A 114 -9.36 39.13 0.60
N SER A 115 -9.95 38.00 0.99
CA SER A 115 -9.25 36.80 1.44
C SER A 115 -10.00 35.55 0.97
N VAL A 116 -9.27 34.46 0.73
CA VAL A 116 -9.84 33.13 0.50
C VAL A 116 -8.89 32.10 1.07
N SER A 117 -9.45 31.11 1.76
CA SER A 117 -8.71 29.98 2.31
C SER A 117 -9.59 28.73 2.28
N VAL A 118 -8.97 27.55 2.19
CA VAL A 118 -9.70 26.29 2.32
C VAL A 118 -10.15 26.09 3.78
N VAL A 119 -11.30 25.47 3.97
CA VAL A 119 -11.73 25.03 5.29
C VAL A 119 -10.83 23.88 5.75
N ILE A 120 -10.11 24.12 6.84
CA ILE A 120 -9.29 23.11 7.51
C ILE A 120 -10.08 22.55 8.69
N SER A 121 -10.21 21.23 8.77
CA SER A 121 -10.73 20.55 9.95
C SER A 121 -9.59 19.90 10.73
N PHE A 122 -9.53 20.18 12.03
CA PHE A 122 -8.55 19.59 12.93
C PHE A 122 -9.10 18.30 13.53
N VAL A 123 -8.35 17.21 13.38
CA VAL A 123 -8.72 15.90 13.93
C VAL A 123 -7.83 15.58 15.12
N ASN A 124 -8.45 15.35 16.27
CA ASN A 124 -7.73 14.98 17.48
C ASN A 124 -7.03 13.61 17.33
N GLY A 125 -5.94 13.43 18.08
CA GLY A 125 -5.12 12.19 18.06
C GLY A 125 -5.92 10.89 18.25
N PRO A 126 -6.81 10.81 19.26
CA PRO A 126 -7.59 9.60 19.50
C PRO A 126 -8.50 9.21 18.33
N LEU A 127 -9.20 10.18 17.71
CA LEU A 127 -10.08 9.88 16.58
C LEU A 127 -9.29 9.37 15.38
N ARG A 128 -8.13 9.94 15.08
CA ARG A 128 -7.23 9.45 14.02
C ARG A 128 -6.85 7.99 14.25
N LEU A 129 -6.42 7.66 15.46
CA LEU A 129 -6.02 6.30 15.83
C LEU A 129 -7.21 5.33 15.73
N VAL A 130 -8.37 5.72 16.27
CA VAL A 130 -9.59 4.91 16.21
C VAL A 130 -10.00 4.67 14.76
N THR A 131 -9.99 5.69 13.89
CA THR A 131 -10.32 5.52 12.47
C THR A 131 -9.37 4.53 11.81
N LEU A 132 -8.06 4.65 12.01
CA LEU A 132 -7.08 3.73 11.42
C LEU A 132 -7.29 2.29 11.90
N VAL A 133 -7.49 2.09 13.21
CA VAL A 133 -7.69 0.76 13.81
C VAL A 133 -9.01 0.15 13.36
N VAL A 134 -10.11 0.90 13.40
CA VAL A 134 -11.44 0.41 12.97
C VAL A 134 -11.42 0.07 11.47
N THR A 135 -10.82 0.92 10.64
CA THR A 135 -10.68 0.68 9.20
C THR A 135 -9.83 -0.57 8.95
N GLY A 136 -8.71 -0.71 9.64
CA GLY A 136 -7.87 -1.91 9.58
C GLY A 136 -8.63 -3.18 9.97
N LEU A 137 -9.31 -3.18 11.12
CA LEU A 137 -10.11 -4.32 11.57
C LEU A 137 -11.22 -4.67 10.58
N LEU A 138 -11.90 -3.67 10.02
CA LEU A 138 -12.94 -3.88 9.03
C LEU A 138 -12.38 -4.52 7.74
N LEU A 139 -11.27 -4.01 7.21
CA LEU A 139 -10.62 -4.60 6.04
C LEU A 139 -10.12 -6.01 6.34
N TYR A 140 -9.56 -6.25 7.52
CA TYR A 140 -9.16 -7.59 7.96
C TYR A 140 -10.34 -8.56 8.02
N ILE A 141 -11.47 -8.15 8.58
CA ILE A 141 -12.71 -8.96 8.63
C ILE A 141 -13.20 -9.26 7.20
N ILE A 142 -13.22 -8.26 6.32
CA ILE A 142 -13.60 -8.46 4.91
C ILE A 142 -12.69 -9.49 4.24
N THR A 143 -11.36 -9.36 4.40
CA THR A 143 -10.39 -10.32 3.88
C THR A 143 -10.59 -11.71 4.46
N PHE A 144 -10.81 -11.85 5.77
CA PHE A 144 -11.12 -13.12 6.44
C PHE A 144 -12.36 -13.80 5.84
N LEU A 145 -13.44 -13.03 5.66
CA LEU A 145 -14.68 -13.55 5.09
C LEU A 145 -14.50 -13.98 3.64
N MET A 146 -13.82 -13.19 2.81
CA MET A 146 -13.52 -13.53 1.42
C MET A 146 -12.71 -14.83 1.29
N VAL A 147 -11.72 -15.02 2.16
CA VAL A 147 -10.91 -16.24 2.17
C VAL A 147 -11.72 -17.45 2.62
N LYS A 148 -12.56 -17.30 3.65
CA LYS A 148 -13.45 -18.37 4.11
C LYS A 148 -14.48 -18.78 3.05
N VAL A 149 -15.01 -17.84 2.27
CA VAL A 149 -15.91 -18.15 1.13
C VAL A 149 -15.21 -19.04 0.09
N THR A 150 -13.90 -18.88 -0.06
CA THR A 150 -13.07 -19.68 -0.99
C THR A 150 -12.72 -21.07 -0.41
N GLY A 151 -13.14 -21.39 0.81
CA GLY A 151 -12.80 -22.65 1.48
C GLY A 151 -11.34 -22.72 1.98
N LYS A 152 -10.64 -21.57 2.00
CA LYS A 152 -9.24 -21.44 2.41
C LYS A 152 -9.13 -20.87 3.83
N ASN A 153 -7.95 -20.98 4.42
CA ASN A 153 -7.62 -20.33 5.69
C ASN A 153 -6.86 -19.02 5.44
N LEU A 154 -6.94 -18.07 6.38
CA LEU A 154 -6.23 -16.78 6.25
C LEU A 154 -4.72 -16.94 6.05
N ASN A 155 -4.14 -17.95 6.68
CA ASN A 155 -2.72 -18.24 6.55
C ASN A 155 -2.35 -18.55 5.09
N ASP A 156 -3.27 -19.03 4.26
CA ASP A 156 -3.04 -19.33 2.84
C ASP A 156 -2.75 -18.07 2.00
N ILE A 157 -3.05 -16.86 2.53
CA ILE A 157 -2.64 -15.59 1.91
C ILE A 157 -1.13 -15.40 2.07
N PHE A 158 -0.58 -15.78 3.22
CA PHE A 158 0.82 -15.58 3.60
C PHE A 158 1.70 -16.79 3.27
N VAL A 159 1.10 -17.97 3.11
CA VAL A 159 1.79 -19.24 2.86
C VAL A 159 2.04 -19.46 1.36
N GLY A 160 3.28 -19.82 1.01
CA GLY A 160 3.79 -20.20 -0.31
C GLY A 160 3.29 -21.57 -0.79
N GLN A 161 3.72 -22.00 -1.98
CA GLN A 161 3.37 -23.32 -2.52
C GLN A 161 3.98 -24.47 -1.69
N ASP A 162 5.08 -24.19 -0.98
CA ASP A 162 5.86 -25.15 -0.19
C ASP A 162 5.34 -25.30 1.26
N LYS A 163 4.10 -24.86 1.54
CA LYS A 163 3.48 -24.73 2.88
C LYS A 163 4.21 -23.83 3.90
N ARG A 164 5.26 -23.10 3.48
CA ARG A 164 6.01 -22.12 4.28
C ARG A 164 5.48 -20.71 4.15
N LEU A 165 5.75 -19.83 5.12
CA LEU A 165 5.51 -18.40 4.97
C LEU A 165 6.36 -17.84 3.81
N SER A 166 5.74 -17.06 2.92
CA SER A 166 6.44 -16.43 1.80
C SER A 166 6.69 -14.96 2.10
N ASN A 167 7.97 -14.58 2.25
CA ASN A 167 8.37 -13.20 2.55
C ASN A 167 7.77 -12.20 1.55
N SER A 168 7.87 -12.46 0.24
CA SER A 168 7.31 -11.55 -0.78
C SER A 168 5.78 -11.47 -0.76
N LYS A 169 5.05 -12.55 -0.42
CA LYS A 169 3.58 -12.49 -0.22
C LYS A 169 3.22 -11.64 0.99
N SER A 170 3.91 -11.85 2.11
CA SER A 170 3.68 -11.13 3.36
C SER A 170 3.96 -9.64 3.20
N GLN A 171 5.07 -9.28 2.57
CA GLN A 171 5.43 -7.88 2.33
C GLN A 171 4.40 -7.18 1.45
N MET A 172 4.01 -7.80 0.33
CA MET A 172 2.98 -7.25 -0.54
C MET A 172 1.64 -7.10 0.19
N ALA A 173 1.23 -8.12 0.97
CA ALA A 173 0.00 -8.09 1.73
C ALA A 173 -0.01 -6.98 2.78
N ILE A 174 1.07 -6.83 3.55
CA ILE A 174 1.19 -5.78 4.58
C ILE A 174 1.18 -4.39 3.93
N TRP A 175 2.00 -4.16 2.90
CA TRP A 175 2.07 -2.87 2.22
C TRP A 175 0.72 -2.48 1.59
N PHE A 176 0.10 -3.41 0.87
CA PHE A 176 -1.18 -3.16 0.23
C PHE A 176 -2.31 -2.94 1.25
N PHE A 177 -2.26 -3.64 2.39
CA PHE A 177 -3.18 -3.42 3.49
C PHE A 177 -3.03 -2.02 4.09
N VAL A 178 -1.80 -1.56 4.34
CA VAL A 178 -1.53 -0.20 4.82
C VAL A 178 -2.02 0.85 3.82
N PHE A 179 -1.76 0.65 2.52
CA PHE A 179 -2.27 1.52 1.47
C PHE A 179 -3.81 1.62 1.48
N LEU A 180 -4.51 0.48 1.55
CA LEU A 180 -5.98 0.46 1.62
C LEU A 180 -6.51 1.13 2.90
N VAL A 181 -5.91 0.84 4.06
CA VAL A 181 -6.27 1.49 5.33
C VAL A 181 -6.13 2.99 5.21
N SER A 182 -5.07 3.49 4.57
CA SER A 182 -4.82 4.92 4.37
C SER A 182 -5.91 5.57 3.53
N TYR A 183 -6.21 4.97 2.38
CA TYR A 183 -7.21 5.48 1.44
C TYR A 183 -8.62 5.51 2.07
N VAL A 184 -9.02 4.42 2.74
CA VAL A 184 -10.34 4.32 3.36
C VAL A 184 -10.44 5.22 4.59
N SER A 185 -9.40 5.33 5.41
CA SER A 185 -9.40 6.19 6.61
C SER A 185 -9.50 7.67 6.25
N LEU A 186 -8.79 8.11 5.20
CA LEU A 186 -8.90 9.49 4.71
C LEU A 186 -10.30 9.79 4.18
N ASN A 187 -10.90 8.89 3.39
CA ASN A 187 -12.28 9.02 2.94
C ASN A 187 -13.26 9.09 4.13
N ALA A 188 -13.10 8.20 5.12
CA ALA A 188 -13.97 8.17 6.29
C ALA A 188 -13.90 9.48 7.07
N LEU A 189 -12.70 9.99 7.34
CA LEU A 189 -12.54 11.24 8.07
C LEU A 189 -13.04 12.45 7.26
N ARG A 190 -12.80 12.50 5.95
CA ARG A 190 -13.37 13.54 5.07
C ARG A 190 -14.89 13.49 5.03
N ALA A 191 -15.48 12.29 4.99
CA ALA A 191 -16.93 12.10 5.05
C ALA A 191 -17.52 12.56 6.39
N ILE A 192 -16.84 12.28 7.50
CA ILE A 192 -17.25 12.71 8.85
C ILE A 192 -17.18 14.24 9.00
N ASN A 193 -16.13 14.88 8.49
CA ASN A 193 -15.88 16.32 8.71
C ASN A 193 -16.54 17.24 7.65
N GLY A 194 -16.56 16.81 6.39
CA GLY A 194 -17.08 17.57 5.25
C GLY A 194 -18.40 17.05 4.69
N GLY A 195 -18.84 15.85 5.10
CA GLY A 195 -20.01 15.16 4.55
C GLY A 195 -19.67 14.22 3.40
N LEU A 196 -20.65 13.40 2.99
CA LEU A 196 -20.50 12.36 1.95
C LEU A 196 -20.08 12.92 0.59
N GLY A 197 -20.26 14.22 0.35
CA GLY A 197 -19.73 14.88 -0.83
C GLY A 197 -18.22 14.64 -0.99
N PHE A 198 -17.44 14.62 0.08
CA PHE A 198 -15.98 14.49 0.02
C PHE A 198 -15.47 13.05 -0.09
N VAL A 199 -16.36 12.07 -0.29
CA VAL A 199 -15.96 10.69 -0.60
C VAL A 199 -15.45 10.65 -2.04
N GLY A 200 -14.28 10.04 -2.24
CA GLY A 200 -13.54 10.02 -3.50
C GLY A 200 -12.67 11.26 -3.71
N GLY A 201 -12.19 11.47 -4.93
CA GLY A 201 -11.29 12.58 -5.26
C GLY A 201 -10.01 12.56 -4.43
N ILE A 202 -9.46 11.36 -4.20
CA ILE A 202 -8.18 11.18 -3.52
C ILE A 202 -7.17 10.73 -4.56
N ASP A 203 -6.22 11.60 -4.85
CA ASP A 203 -5.12 11.30 -5.75
C ASP A 203 -4.04 10.51 -5.01
N ILE A 204 -3.44 9.57 -5.73
CA ILE A 204 -2.33 8.76 -5.24
C ILE A 204 -1.05 9.38 -5.81
N PRO A 205 -0.14 9.85 -4.95
CA PRO A 205 1.18 10.32 -5.38
C PRO A 205 1.92 9.31 -6.25
N GLN A 206 2.79 9.82 -7.12
CA GLN A 206 3.57 8.98 -8.04
C GLN A 206 4.46 7.98 -7.30
N ASN A 207 5.17 8.37 -6.23
CA ASN A 207 6.06 7.44 -5.55
C ASN A 207 5.28 6.39 -4.76
N LEU A 208 4.17 6.78 -4.12
CA LEU A 208 3.27 5.83 -3.45
C LEU A 208 2.67 4.81 -4.44
N LEU A 209 2.28 5.25 -5.63
CA LEU A 209 1.77 4.39 -6.70
C LEU A 209 2.86 3.45 -7.22
N LEU A 210 4.06 3.97 -7.48
CA LEU A 210 5.19 3.19 -7.98
C LEU A 210 5.64 2.14 -6.95
N LEU A 211 5.72 2.51 -5.67
CA LEU A 211 6.04 1.59 -4.58
C LEU A 211 5.04 0.42 -4.50
N SER A 212 3.76 0.72 -4.69
CA SER A 212 2.69 -0.28 -4.76
C SER A 212 2.82 -1.16 -6.02
N GLY A 213 3.15 -0.58 -7.18
CA GLY A 213 3.38 -1.30 -8.42
C GLY A 213 4.59 -2.25 -8.36
N VAL A 214 5.71 -1.79 -7.80
CA VAL A 214 6.93 -2.60 -7.60
C VAL A 214 6.64 -3.81 -6.70
N SER A 215 5.81 -3.64 -5.66
CA SER A 215 5.38 -4.75 -4.79
C SER A 215 4.61 -5.83 -5.56
N VAL A 216 3.67 -5.43 -6.42
CA VAL A 216 2.89 -6.34 -7.27
C VAL A 216 3.78 -7.08 -8.28
N LEU A 217 4.67 -6.33 -8.94
CA LEU A 217 5.61 -6.88 -9.93
C LEU A 217 6.54 -7.92 -9.30
N THR A 218 7.04 -7.64 -8.09
CA THR A 218 7.98 -8.54 -7.41
C THR A 218 7.32 -9.83 -6.95
N TYR A 219 6.10 -9.75 -6.42
CA TYR A 219 5.31 -10.94 -6.12
C TYR A 219 5.06 -11.78 -7.38
N GLY A 220 4.62 -11.14 -8.48
CA GLY A 220 4.38 -11.81 -9.76
C GLY A 220 5.64 -12.48 -10.31
N GLY A 221 6.75 -11.73 -10.36
CA GLY A 221 8.05 -12.22 -10.83
C GLY A 221 8.56 -13.40 -10.01
N ALA A 222 8.56 -13.29 -8.68
CA ALA A 222 9.01 -14.37 -7.80
C ALA A 222 8.17 -15.65 -7.94
N LYS A 223 6.84 -15.50 -8.15
CA LYS A 223 5.94 -16.63 -8.37
C LYS A 223 6.23 -17.33 -9.69
N VAL A 224 6.44 -16.59 -10.78
CA VAL A 224 6.80 -17.16 -12.09
C VAL A 224 8.12 -17.91 -12.00
N ILE A 225 9.16 -17.30 -11.41
CA ILE A 225 10.47 -17.95 -11.24
C ILE A 225 10.35 -19.25 -10.43
N THR A 226 9.61 -19.23 -9.32
CA THR A 226 9.42 -20.40 -8.46
C THR A 226 8.66 -21.51 -9.20
N GLN A 227 7.60 -21.16 -9.95
CA GLN A 227 6.83 -22.15 -10.71
C GLN A 227 7.68 -22.79 -11.83
N THR A 228 8.51 -22.00 -12.52
CA THR A 228 9.45 -22.51 -13.52
C THR A 228 10.45 -23.47 -12.88
N GLN A 229 11.04 -23.11 -11.74
CA GLN A 229 11.97 -23.96 -11.00
C GLN A 229 11.34 -25.31 -10.60
N VAL A 230 10.14 -25.29 -10.03
CA VAL A 230 9.42 -26.51 -9.61
C VAL A 230 9.05 -27.38 -10.83
N ASN A 231 8.62 -26.77 -11.94
CA ASN A 231 8.30 -27.49 -13.16
C ASN A 231 9.56 -28.11 -13.82
N SER A 232 10.69 -27.41 -13.79
CA SER A 232 11.95 -27.88 -14.37
C SER A 232 12.66 -28.92 -13.50
N LYS A 233 12.47 -28.88 -12.17
CA LYS A 233 13.03 -29.84 -11.22
C LYS A 233 11.96 -30.20 -10.16
N PRO A 234 11.07 -31.17 -10.45
CA PRO A 234 10.08 -31.63 -9.49
C PRO A 234 10.76 -32.15 -8.20
N GLY A 235 10.37 -31.64 -7.04
CA GLY A 235 11.00 -31.99 -5.75
C GLY A 235 12.21 -31.13 -5.36
N SER A 236 12.57 -30.11 -6.14
CA SER A 236 13.63 -29.14 -5.80
C SER A 236 13.34 -28.27 -4.57
N LYS A 237 12.10 -28.33 -4.06
CA LYS A 237 11.70 -27.73 -2.79
C LYS A 237 11.00 -28.76 -1.91
N PRO A 238 11.60 -29.14 -0.77
CA PRO A 238 10.92 -30.00 0.18
C PRO A 238 9.77 -29.24 0.86
N ASP A 239 8.63 -29.89 1.04
CA ASP A 239 7.54 -29.38 1.87
C ASP A 239 8.07 -29.13 3.29
N ALA A 240 7.75 -27.97 3.88
CA ALA A 240 8.06 -27.76 5.30
C ALA A 240 7.19 -28.63 6.21
N SER A 241 7.78 -29.04 7.33
CA SER A 241 7.12 -29.62 8.50
C SER A 241 5.93 -28.74 8.94
N ASP A 242 4.83 -29.39 9.36
CA ASP A 242 3.45 -28.89 9.56
C ASP A 242 3.22 -27.60 10.38
N ASN A 243 4.24 -26.86 10.81
CA ASN A 243 4.10 -25.62 11.58
C ASN A 243 4.90 -24.46 10.98
N ALA A 244 4.28 -23.69 10.08
CA ALA A 244 4.79 -22.38 9.65
C ALA A 244 4.80 -21.42 10.86
N GLY A 245 5.99 -21.17 11.42
CA GLY A 245 6.19 -20.32 12.60
C GLY A 245 6.87 -19.00 12.27
N LEU A 246 6.88 -18.05 13.21
CA LEU A 246 7.59 -16.75 13.06
C LEU A 246 9.09 -16.89 12.73
N LYS A 247 9.70 -18.05 13.00
CA LYS A 247 11.10 -18.34 12.61
C LYS A 247 11.32 -18.33 11.09
N ASP A 248 10.30 -18.67 10.29
CA ASP A 248 10.39 -18.63 8.81
C ASP A 248 10.59 -17.20 8.25
N PHE A 249 10.37 -16.14 9.04
CA PHE A 249 10.70 -14.77 8.62
C PHE A 249 12.20 -14.44 8.69
N VAL A 250 12.99 -15.29 9.37
CA VAL A 250 14.40 -15.04 9.69
C VAL A 250 15.31 -16.19 9.21
N THR A 251 14.75 -17.31 8.75
CA THR A 251 15.49 -18.47 8.27
C THR A 251 15.03 -18.89 6.86
N ASP A 252 15.99 -19.26 6.01
CA ASP A 252 15.83 -19.65 4.62
C ASP A 252 15.27 -21.07 4.44
N ASP A 253 15.18 -21.50 3.17
CA ASP A 253 14.64 -22.81 2.80
C ASP A 253 15.41 -24.00 3.44
N ALA A 254 16.64 -23.78 3.92
CA ALA A 254 17.53 -24.75 4.57
C ALA A 254 17.71 -24.52 6.10
N GLY A 255 17.07 -23.51 6.69
CA GLY A 255 17.18 -23.18 8.11
C GLY A 255 18.32 -22.20 8.47
N ASN A 256 18.99 -21.61 7.48
CA ASN A 256 20.06 -20.61 7.67
C ASN A 256 19.50 -19.19 7.59
N THR A 257 20.08 -18.22 8.30
CA THR A 257 19.64 -16.83 8.18
C THR A 257 20.05 -16.26 6.83
N ASP A 258 19.08 -16.06 5.95
CA ASP A 258 19.30 -15.40 4.67
C ASP A 258 19.22 -13.88 4.83
N PHE A 259 20.38 -13.24 4.72
CA PHE A 259 20.51 -11.80 4.81
C PHE A 259 19.67 -11.06 3.76
N GLY A 260 19.47 -11.62 2.56
CA GLY A 260 18.67 -11.00 1.50
C GLY A 260 17.17 -10.96 1.82
N ASP A 261 16.63 -12.08 2.29
CA ASP A 261 15.23 -12.20 2.71
C ASP A 261 14.91 -11.35 3.95
N LEU A 262 15.89 -11.29 4.88
CA LEU A 262 15.84 -10.45 6.07
C LEU A 262 15.87 -8.96 5.68
N GLN A 263 16.78 -8.54 4.80
CA GLN A 263 16.88 -7.17 4.30
C GLN A 263 15.57 -6.70 3.67
N MET A 264 14.94 -7.52 2.84
CA MET A 264 13.66 -7.23 2.18
C MET A 264 12.52 -6.97 3.19
N SER A 265 12.47 -7.77 4.26
CA SER A 265 11.47 -7.64 5.31
C SER A 265 11.71 -6.40 6.18
N PHE A 266 12.97 -6.08 6.49
CA PHE A 266 13.33 -4.85 7.23
C PHE A 266 12.98 -3.58 6.46
N ILE A 267 13.30 -3.51 5.16
CA ILE A 267 12.99 -2.34 4.32
C ILE A 267 11.49 -2.15 4.18
N THR A 268 10.73 -3.24 4.01
CA THR A 268 9.26 -3.17 3.98
C THR A 268 8.69 -2.65 5.29
N LEU A 269 9.18 -3.16 6.44
CA LEU A 269 8.73 -2.70 7.74
C LEU A 269 9.06 -1.22 7.97
N LEU A 270 10.27 -0.78 7.58
CA LEU A 270 10.68 0.61 7.65
C LEU A 270 9.75 1.51 6.83
N ALA A 271 9.47 1.14 5.57
CA ALA A 271 8.57 1.88 4.69
C ALA A 271 7.16 1.98 5.30
N VAL A 272 6.64 0.88 5.86
CA VAL A 272 5.35 0.85 6.54
C VAL A 272 5.31 1.79 7.74
N VAL A 273 6.30 1.72 8.63
CA VAL A 273 6.32 2.54 9.85
C VAL A 273 6.42 4.03 9.52
N VAL A 274 7.35 4.41 8.63
CA VAL A 274 7.53 5.82 8.25
C VAL A 274 6.26 6.36 7.59
N TYR A 275 5.68 5.60 6.67
CA TYR A 275 4.47 6.02 5.98
C TYR A 275 3.27 6.13 6.94
N LEU A 276 3.10 5.20 7.90
CA LEU A 276 2.04 5.28 8.90
C LEU A 276 2.20 6.50 9.82
N LEU A 277 3.43 6.86 10.20
CA LEU A 277 3.68 8.07 10.99
C LEU A 277 3.35 9.33 10.19
N GLN A 278 3.75 9.38 8.92
CA GLN A 278 3.44 10.49 8.03
C GLN A 278 1.92 10.62 7.82
N LEU A 279 1.24 9.51 7.55
CA LEU A 279 -0.21 9.45 7.44
C LEU A 279 -0.91 9.92 8.73
N PHE A 280 -0.47 9.45 9.89
CA PHE A 280 -1.08 9.82 11.17
C PHE A 280 -1.00 11.34 11.41
N ASN A 281 0.11 11.97 11.04
CA ASN A 281 0.27 13.42 11.09
C ASN A 281 -0.59 14.12 10.05
N PHE A 282 -0.59 13.64 8.81
CA PHE A 282 -1.41 14.17 7.71
C PHE A 282 -2.91 14.18 8.05
N LEU A 283 -3.42 13.11 8.66
CA LEU A 283 -4.82 13.01 9.08
C LEU A 283 -5.19 14.01 10.20
N GLY A 284 -4.23 14.73 10.79
CA GLY A 284 -4.47 15.75 11.82
C GLY A 284 -5.05 17.05 11.29
N THR A 285 -4.80 17.35 10.02
CA THR A 285 -5.24 18.57 9.34
C THR A 285 -5.88 18.19 8.01
N LEU A 286 -7.21 18.17 7.98
CA LEU A 286 -7.96 17.83 6.77
C LEU A 286 -8.36 19.09 6.02
N GLU A 287 -7.76 19.28 4.86
CA GLU A 287 -8.20 20.29 3.92
C GLU A 287 -9.44 19.77 3.18
N LEU A 288 -10.54 20.51 3.26
CA LEU A 288 -11.80 20.16 2.59
C LEU A 288 -11.81 20.65 1.13
N HIS A 289 -10.75 20.31 0.40
CA HIS A 289 -10.73 20.31 -1.06
C HIS A 289 -11.48 19.09 -1.59
N ARG A 290 -12.07 19.21 -2.78
CA ARG A 290 -12.72 18.12 -3.51
C ARG A 290 -11.70 17.07 -3.94
N LEU A 291 -10.54 17.55 -4.39
CA LEU A 291 -9.38 16.77 -4.77
C LEU A 291 -8.32 16.94 -3.69
N VAL A 292 -7.86 15.84 -3.11
CA VAL A 292 -6.76 15.84 -2.14
C VAL A 292 -5.79 14.74 -2.50
N THR A 293 -4.51 14.95 -2.27
CA THR A 293 -3.49 13.94 -2.53
C THR A 293 -3.11 13.25 -1.21
N LEU A 294 -2.96 11.93 -1.22
CA LEU A 294 -2.38 11.20 -0.09
C LEU A 294 -0.95 11.70 0.22
N PRO A 295 -0.43 11.50 1.44
CA PRO A 295 0.97 11.76 1.71
C PRO A 295 1.85 10.93 0.75
N ASP A 296 2.84 11.58 0.14
CA ASP A 296 3.79 10.89 -0.75
C ASP A 296 4.88 10.18 0.06
N VAL A 297 5.48 9.15 -0.53
CA VAL A 297 6.65 8.48 0.03
C VAL A 297 7.91 9.13 -0.52
N ASP A 298 8.92 9.31 0.34
CA ASP A 298 10.21 9.85 -0.06
C ASP A 298 10.89 8.99 -1.14
N THR A 299 11.57 9.65 -2.08
CA THR A 299 12.26 8.98 -3.19
C THR A 299 13.37 8.06 -2.71
N THR A 300 13.97 8.33 -1.54
CA THR A 300 14.96 7.45 -0.91
C THR A 300 14.33 6.13 -0.46
N ILE A 301 13.15 6.19 0.18
CA ILE A 301 12.42 4.98 0.61
C ILE A 301 12.00 4.18 -0.62
N LEU A 302 11.47 4.85 -1.65
CA LEU A 302 11.12 4.22 -2.91
C LEU A 302 12.33 3.53 -3.56
N SER A 303 13.48 4.20 -3.59
CA SER A 303 14.71 3.69 -4.21
C SER A 303 15.24 2.47 -3.46
N ILE A 304 15.34 2.56 -2.12
CA ILE A 304 15.83 1.44 -1.29
C ILE A 304 14.86 0.25 -1.37
N PHE A 305 13.55 0.50 -1.40
CA PHE A 305 12.55 -0.55 -1.59
C PHE A 305 12.70 -1.21 -2.96
N GLY A 306 12.79 -0.42 -4.04
CA GLY A 306 12.97 -0.95 -5.39
C GLY A 306 14.26 -1.76 -5.54
N LEU A 307 15.38 -1.27 -5.01
CA LEU A 307 16.66 -1.98 -5.00
C LEU A 307 16.58 -3.30 -4.23
N SER A 308 15.94 -3.30 -3.07
CA SER A 308 15.76 -4.50 -2.24
C SER A 308 14.91 -5.57 -2.96
N GLN A 309 13.83 -5.15 -3.62
CA GLN A 309 12.96 -6.04 -4.40
C GLN A 309 13.68 -6.60 -5.64
N GLY A 310 14.45 -5.75 -6.33
CA GLY A 310 15.29 -6.16 -7.46
C GLY A 310 16.37 -7.16 -7.08
N ALA A 311 17.08 -6.93 -5.97
CA ALA A 311 18.09 -7.86 -5.45
C ALA A 311 17.48 -9.23 -5.13
N TYR A 312 16.30 -9.27 -4.52
CA TYR A 312 15.58 -10.53 -4.24
C TYR A 312 15.19 -11.28 -5.51
N LEU A 313 14.67 -10.60 -6.53
CA LEU A 313 14.33 -11.23 -7.81
C LEU A 313 15.57 -11.79 -8.52
N THR A 314 16.68 -11.05 -8.53
CA THR A 314 17.96 -11.51 -9.09
C THR A 314 18.45 -12.75 -8.36
N LYS A 315 18.39 -12.76 -7.01
CA LYS A 315 18.73 -13.93 -6.21
C LYS A 315 17.87 -15.14 -6.58
N LYS A 316 16.55 -14.98 -6.64
CA LYS A 316 15.60 -16.03 -7.05
C LYS A 316 15.93 -16.57 -8.44
N ALA A 317 16.23 -15.69 -9.39
CA ALA A 317 16.56 -16.06 -10.76
C ALA A 317 17.86 -16.88 -10.82
N ALA A 318 18.91 -16.46 -10.10
CA ALA A 318 20.18 -17.19 -10.03
C ALA A 318 20.02 -18.61 -9.46
N VAL A 319 19.25 -18.74 -8.36
CA VAL A 319 18.93 -20.05 -7.77
C VAL A 319 18.16 -20.93 -8.76
N ALA A 320 17.20 -20.36 -9.50
CA ALA A 320 16.41 -21.11 -10.48
C ALA A 320 17.23 -21.61 -11.67
N THR A 321 18.25 -20.86 -12.11
CA THR A 321 19.15 -21.28 -13.21
C THR A 321 20.26 -22.24 -12.75
N GLY A 322 20.39 -22.49 -11.44
CA GLY A 322 21.48 -23.30 -10.90
C GLY A 322 22.83 -22.57 -10.88
N ALA A 323 22.84 -21.26 -11.16
CA ALA A 323 23.97 -20.41 -10.86
C ALA A 323 24.00 -20.23 -9.34
N ASN A 324 24.86 -21.00 -8.65
CA ASN A 324 25.20 -20.69 -7.26
C ASN A 324 25.82 -19.29 -7.26
N ALA A 325 25.00 -18.27 -6.97
CA ALA A 325 25.47 -16.95 -6.62
C ALA A 325 26.01 -17.05 -5.19
N ASP A 326 27.16 -17.71 -5.08
CA ASP A 326 28.04 -17.61 -3.92
C ASP A 326 28.66 -16.20 -3.95
N LEU A 327 27.98 -15.28 -3.27
CA LEU A 327 28.55 -14.02 -2.83
C LEU A 327 28.77 -14.09 -1.31
N GLY A 328 29.48 -15.12 -0.86
CA GLY A 328 29.76 -15.34 0.56
C GLY A 328 31.03 -16.14 0.80
N VAL A 329 32.19 -15.51 0.55
CA VAL A 329 33.52 -15.82 1.11
C VAL A 329 33.86 -17.31 1.18
N THR A 330 34.62 -17.79 0.19
CA THR A 330 35.39 -19.03 0.32
C THR A 330 36.30 -18.95 1.55
N ASP A 331 35.88 -19.56 2.65
CA ASP A 331 36.74 -19.94 3.76
C ASP A 331 37.67 -21.04 3.24
N ASP A 332 38.88 -20.65 2.85
CA ASP A 332 39.97 -21.55 2.53
C ASP A 332 40.47 -22.21 3.81
N ARG A 333 39.67 -23.16 4.32
CA ARG A 333 40.10 -24.15 5.30
C ARG A 333 40.14 -25.51 4.63
N THR A 334 41.22 -25.67 3.89
CA THR A 334 41.77 -26.94 3.44
C THR A 334 41.80 -27.95 4.60
N THR A 335 40.97 -28.97 4.48
CA THR A 335 41.11 -30.25 5.18
C THR A 335 42.40 -30.93 4.70
N GLN A 336 43.47 -30.81 5.49
CA GLN A 336 44.55 -31.81 5.45
C GLN A 336 44.00 -33.14 5.98
N SER A 337 43.57 -34.01 5.07
CA SER A 337 43.50 -35.46 5.33
C SER A 337 44.72 -36.13 4.71
N HIS A 338 45.48 -36.80 5.57
CA HIS A 338 46.70 -37.53 5.29
C HIS A 338 46.34 -38.93 4.75
N PRO A 339 46.89 -39.37 3.60
CA PRO A 339 46.97 -40.79 3.30
C PRO A 339 48.41 -41.26 3.08
N GLY A 340 48.79 -42.25 3.88
CA GLY A 340 49.56 -43.43 3.49
C GLY A 340 50.69 -43.28 2.47
N VAL A 341 51.90 -43.23 3.01
CA VAL A 341 53.17 -43.55 2.34
C VAL A 341 53.11 -44.95 1.72
N THR A 342 53.25 -45.05 0.40
CA THR A 342 54.11 -46.04 -0.28
C THR A 342 54.38 -45.62 -1.72
N THR A 343 55.64 -45.32 -2.03
CA THR A 343 56.21 -45.51 -3.37
C THR A 343 57.70 -45.81 -3.19
N PRO A 344 58.26 -46.72 -4.00
CA PRO A 344 59.60 -46.47 -4.47
C PRO A 344 59.66 -46.47 -6.01
N THR A 345 60.27 -45.40 -6.51
CA THR A 345 61.24 -45.39 -7.61
C THR A 345 60.70 -45.49 -9.04
N GLN A 346 60.81 -44.39 -9.80
CA GLN A 346 61.71 -44.21 -10.96
C GLN A 346 61.50 -42.79 -11.53
N THR A 347 62.45 -41.85 -11.38
CA THR A 347 63.56 -41.46 -12.30
C THR A 347 63.18 -41.04 -13.73
N VAL A 348 63.71 -39.85 -14.09
CA VAL A 348 64.22 -39.39 -15.40
C VAL A 348 63.42 -38.29 -16.13
N ASP A 349 63.98 -37.08 -16.01
CA ASP A 349 64.37 -36.07 -17.01
C ASP A 349 63.40 -35.32 -17.95
N GLY A 350 63.71 -34.01 -18.08
CA GLY A 350 63.58 -33.20 -19.31
C GLY A 350 62.43 -32.18 -19.29
N ALA A 351 62.65 -30.88 -19.05
CA ALA A 351 63.25 -29.83 -19.91
C ALA A 351 62.31 -29.29 -21.03
N GLY A 352 62.16 -27.96 -21.08
CA GLY A 352 61.56 -27.14 -22.17
C GLY A 352 60.28 -26.41 -21.74
N ALA A 353 60.20 -25.10 -21.47
CA ALA A 353 60.63 -23.87 -22.18
C ALA A 353 59.87 -23.58 -23.48
N GLY A 354 59.25 -22.38 -23.55
CA GLY A 354 58.70 -21.73 -24.76
C GLY A 354 57.24 -21.30 -24.56
N SER A 355 56.87 -20.03 -24.32
CA SER A 355 57.02 -18.78 -25.09
C SER A 355 55.74 -18.41 -25.86
N THR A 356 55.22 -17.23 -25.53
CA THR A 356 54.66 -16.16 -26.41
C THR A 356 53.57 -16.45 -27.44
N GLU A 357 52.49 -15.65 -27.37
CA GLU A 357 51.87 -14.81 -28.44
C GLU A 357 50.42 -14.51 -27.99
N ALA A 358 49.99 -13.27 -27.76
CA ALA A 358 49.77 -12.12 -28.65
C ALA A 358 48.45 -12.21 -29.45
N GLU A 359 47.65 -11.14 -29.29
CA GLU A 359 46.49 -10.68 -30.10
C GLU A 359 45.26 -11.62 -30.14
N GLU A 360 44.03 -11.13 -29.94
CA GLU A 360 43.38 -9.93 -30.48
C GLU A 360 42.31 -9.37 -29.51
#